data_AF-A0A349BM79-F1
#
_entry.id   AF-A0A349BM79-F1
#
_cell.length_a   1.000
_cell.length_b   1.000
_cell.length_c   1.000
_cell.angle_alpha   90.00
_cell.angle_beta   90.00
_cell.angle_gamma   90.00
#
_symmetry.space_group_name_H-M   'P 1'
#
loop_
_entity.id
_entity.type
_entity.pdbx_description
1 polymer ?
#
loop_
_entity_poly.entity_id
_entity_poly.type
_entity_poly.pdbx_seq_one_letter_code
_entity_poly.pdbx_strand_id
1 'polypeptide(L)'
;MMQAAMEDNSAVPGMIVAIQTFGSSDIHWHPHLHCLVTNGAFTPDGTFHAMEILSPSVIREIFQSPIEAFEDRHKVFRMLLKEGLITEERMRMILSWRHSGFHIHNEGKVVANDSDGRGRLARYIIRPPVSLERLTYDREGQQVFYKAKSETYTCQPLDFLAYACPES
;
A
#
# COMPACT_ATOMS: atom_id res chain seq x y z
N MET A 1 -9.56 -12.99 0.98
CA MET A 1 -8.50 -14.00 1.21
C MET A 1 -8.56 -14.55 2.62
N MET A 2 -8.53 -13.72 3.66
CA MET A 2 -8.61 -14.17 5.06
C MET A 2 -9.93 -14.88 5.39
N GLN A 3 -11.07 -14.30 5.04
CA GLN A 3 -12.39 -14.96 5.16
C GLN A 3 -12.47 -16.27 4.37
N ALA A 4 -11.83 -16.35 3.20
CA ALA A 4 -11.80 -17.55 2.37
C ALA A 4 -10.83 -18.64 2.90
N ALA A 5 -9.98 -18.31 3.87
CA ALA A 5 -9.11 -19.25 4.57
C ALA A 5 -9.73 -19.74 5.88
N MET A 6 -10.93 -19.26 6.21
CA MET A 6 -11.68 -19.64 7.41
C MET A 6 -12.92 -20.43 7.00
N GLU A 7 -13.30 -21.41 7.81
CA GLU A 7 -14.53 -22.19 7.60
C GLU A 7 -15.79 -21.34 7.82
N ASP A 8 -15.69 -20.30 8.65
CA ASP A 8 -16.76 -19.36 8.93
C ASP A 8 -16.73 -18.16 7.98
N ASN A 9 -17.67 -18.14 7.04
CA ASN A 9 -17.87 -17.05 6.09
C ASN A 9 -18.44 -15.77 6.72
N SER A 10 -18.74 -15.74 8.01
CA SER A 10 -19.16 -14.51 8.72
C SER A 10 -17.99 -13.77 9.37
N ALA A 11 -16.80 -14.37 9.41
CA ALA A 11 -15.61 -13.74 9.98
C ALA A 11 -15.03 -12.64 9.08
N VAL A 12 -14.68 -11.49 9.66
CA VAL A 12 -14.18 -10.31 8.93
C VAL A 12 -12.84 -9.80 9.46
N PRO A 13 -11.88 -9.44 8.59
CA PRO A 13 -10.63 -8.83 9.04
C PRO A 13 -10.84 -7.39 9.49
N GLY A 14 -10.04 -6.93 10.45
CA GLY A 14 -9.89 -5.51 10.75
C GLY A 14 -8.97 -4.84 9.72
N MET A 15 -9.35 -3.65 9.26
CA MET A 15 -8.54 -2.88 8.31
C MET A 15 -8.54 -1.38 8.64
N ILE A 16 -7.36 -0.76 8.55
CA ILE A 16 -7.19 0.70 8.52
C ILE A 16 -6.55 1.05 7.19
N VAL A 17 -7.15 1.98 6.45
CA VAL A 17 -6.66 2.44 5.15
C VAL A 17 -6.27 3.91 5.27
N ALA A 18 -5.07 4.25 4.80
CA ALA A 18 -4.67 5.63 4.55
C ALA A 18 -4.37 5.81 3.07
N ILE A 19 -4.87 6.91 2.51
CA ILE A 19 -4.60 7.33 1.14
C ILE A 19 -3.33 8.18 1.16
N GLN A 20 -2.40 7.90 0.25
CA GLN A 20 -1.24 8.74 0.00
C GLN A 20 -1.18 9.11 -1.48
N THR A 21 -0.85 10.36 -1.76
CA THR A 21 -0.80 10.92 -3.13
C THR A 21 0.62 11.18 -3.62
N PHE A 22 1.64 10.79 -2.85
CA PHE A 22 3.05 11.08 -3.12
C PHE A 22 3.93 9.82 -3.04
N GLY A 23 4.95 9.74 -3.89
CA GLY A 23 5.84 8.57 -3.99
C GLY A 23 7.12 8.68 -3.15
N SER A 24 8.08 7.77 -3.40
CA SER A 24 9.42 7.81 -2.78
C SER A 24 10.28 9.01 -3.16
N SER A 25 9.89 9.73 -4.22
CA SER A 25 10.45 11.01 -4.65
C SER A 25 9.75 12.22 -3.99
N ASP A 26 8.81 11.95 -3.07
CA ASP A 26 8.12 12.86 -2.15
C ASP A 26 7.20 13.93 -2.78
N ILE A 27 7.46 14.43 -4.00
CA ILE A 27 6.68 15.55 -4.59
C ILE A 27 5.89 15.21 -5.86
N HIS A 28 6.10 14.03 -6.45
CA HIS A 28 5.38 13.62 -7.65
C HIS A 28 4.06 12.93 -7.29
N TRP A 29 3.02 13.22 -8.07
CA TRP A 29 1.72 12.57 -7.98
C TRP A 29 1.85 11.05 -8.13
N HIS A 30 1.50 10.33 -7.08
CA HIS A 30 1.58 8.89 -6.98
C HIS A 30 0.52 8.37 -5.99
N PRO A 31 -0.77 8.34 -6.40
CA PRO A 31 -1.87 7.91 -5.55
C PRO A 31 -1.78 6.41 -5.27
N HIS A 32 -1.73 6.05 -3.99
CA HIS A 32 -1.71 4.67 -3.53
C HIS A 32 -2.34 4.56 -2.14
N LEU A 33 -2.74 3.34 -1.79
CA LEU A 33 -3.32 3.02 -0.49
C LEU A 33 -2.29 2.31 0.37
N HIS A 34 -2.14 2.75 1.62
CA HIS A 34 -1.50 2.00 2.68
C HIS A 34 -2.58 1.36 3.54
N CYS A 35 -2.62 0.03 3.58
CA CYS A 35 -3.60 -0.71 4.37
C CYS A 35 -2.89 -1.47 5.50
N LEU A 36 -3.30 -1.24 6.74
CA LEU A 36 -3.06 -2.17 7.84
C LEU A 36 -4.21 -3.15 7.90
N VAL A 37 -3.90 -4.44 7.85
CA VAL A 37 -4.90 -5.49 7.92
C VAL A 37 -4.50 -6.44 9.04
N THR A 38 -5.46 -6.88 9.84
CA THR A 38 -5.21 -7.91 10.85
C THR A 38 -4.75 -9.20 10.19
N ASN A 39 -3.77 -9.88 10.78
CA ASN A 39 -3.34 -11.22 10.34
C ASN A 39 -4.29 -12.29 10.90
N GLY A 40 -5.55 -12.24 10.47
CA GLY A 40 -6.66 -13.00 11.02
C GLY A 40 -7.99 -12.24 10.86
N ALA A 41 -9.06 -12.80 11.40
CA ALA A 41 -10.40 -12.20 11.32
C ALA A 41 -11.17 -12.36 12.64
N PHE A 42 -12.21 -11.54 12.79
CA PHE A 42 -13.12 -11.57 13.92
C PHE A 42 -14.43 -12.21 13.51
N THR A 43 -14.93 -13.15 14.30
CA THR A 43 -16.29 -13.71 14.19
C THR A 43 -17.34 -12.71 14.73
N PRO A 44 -18.64 -12.90 14.44
CA PRO A 44 -19.69 -11.97 14.88
C PRO A 44 -19.81 -11.78 16.39
N ASP A 45 -19.36 -12.76 17.19
CA ASP A 45 -19.30 -12.69 18.65
C ASP A 45 -18.07 -11.92 19.17
N GLY A 46 -17.20 -11.43 18.28
CA GLY A 46 -15.99 -10.66 18.60
C GLY A 46 -14.75 -11.50 18.83
N THR A 47 -14.81 -12.82 18.69
CA THR A 47 -13.64 -13.70 18.87
C THR A 47 -12.64 -13.50 17.73
N PHE A 48 -11.36 -13.27 18.07
CA PHE A 48 -10.29 -13.13 17.07
C PHE A 48 -9.63 -14.48 16.77
N HIS A 49 -9.61 -14.84 15.48
CA HIS A 49 -8.93 -16.01 14.97
C HIS A 49 -7.70 -15.59 14.15
N ALA A 50 -6.52 -15.87 14.71
CA ALA A 50 -5.26 -15.60 14.03
C ALA A 50 -5.06 -16.56 12.85
N MET A 51 -4.55 -16.04 11.74
CA MET A 51 -4.14 -16.83 10.58
C MET A 51 -2.64 -17.11 10.65
N GLU A 52 -2.19 -18.26 10.13
CA GLU A 52 -0.77 -18.50 9.94
C GLU A 52 -0.17 -17.50 8.94
N ILE A 53 1.08 -17.11 9.18
CA ILE A 53 1.81 -16.26 8.23
C ILE A 53 2.15 -17.13 7.03
N LEU A 54 1.44 -16.89 5.93
CA LEU A 54 1.71 -17.58 4.67
C LEU A 54 3.10 -17.23 4.15
N SER A 55 3.77 -18.21 3.55
CA SER A 55 5.05 -17.95 2.90
C SER A 55 4.87 -16.98 1.72
N PRO A 56 5.88 -16.16 1.38
CA PRO A 56 5.76 -15.21 0.29
C PRO A 56 5.48 -15.88 -1.05
N SER A 57 5.92 -17.12 -1.26
CA SER A 57 5.59 -17.90 -2.46
C SER A 57 4.09 -18.19 -2.56
N VAL A 58 3.44 -18.61 -1.47
CA VAL A 58 2.00 -18.88 -1.43
C VAL A 58 1.19 -17.60 -1.68
N ILE A 59 1.60 -16.48 -1.06
CA ILE A 59 0.93 -15.20 -1.30
C ILE A 59 1.16 -14.76 -2.76
N ARG A 60 2.39 -14.87 -3.31
CA ARG A 60 2.64 -14.58 -4.73
C ARG A 60 1.78 -15.43 -5.64
N GLU A 61 1.61 -16.71 -5.35
CA GLU A 61 0.81 -17.62 -6.16
C GLU A 61 -0.67 -17.23 -6.20
N ILE A 62 -1.23 -16.79 -5.06
CA ILE A 62 -2.62 -16.33 -4.98
C ILE A 62 -2.86 -15.05 -5.80
N PHE A 63 -1.85 -14.17 -5.90
CA PHE A 63 -1.94 -12.88 -6.58
C PHE A 63 -1.44 -12.89 -8.04
N GLN A 64 -0.38 -13.64 -8.36
CA GLN A 64 0.46 -13.48 -9.58
C GLN A 64 0.75 -14.80 -10.35
N SER A 65 0.03 -15.90 -10.12
CA SER A 65 0.26 -17.13 -10.93
C SER A 65 0.09 -16.88 -12.45
N PRO A 66 0.40 -17.79 -13.37
CA PRO A 66 -0.06 -17.66 -14.76
C PRO A 66 -1.51 -18.14 -14.91
N ILE A 67 -2.27 -17.51 -15.82
CA ILE A 67 -3.70 -17.78 -16.10
C ILE A 67 -3.96 -19.25 -16.48
N GLU A 68 -2.99 -19.90 -17.10
CA GLU A 68 -3.10 -21.26 -17.62
C GLU A 68 -2.98 -22.35 -16.53
N ALA A 69 -2.65 -21.97 -15.29
CA ALA A 69 -2.11 -22.90 -14.30
C ALA A 69 -3.02 -23.31 -13.14
N PHE A 70 -4.33 -23.01 -13.14
CA PHE A 70 -5.43 -23.61 -12.33
C PHE A 70 -6.59 -22.61 -12.16
N GLU A 71 -7.81 -23.11 -12.03
CA GLU A 71 -9.02 -22.29 -11.84
C GLU A 71 -9.07 -21.50 -10.52
N ASP A 72 -8.20 -21.76 -9.54
CA ASP A 72 -8.27 -21.13 -8.21
C ASP A 72 -7.26 -20.00 -7.96
N ARG A 73 -6.41 -19.68 -8.94
CA ARG A 73 -5.32 -18.69 -8.80
C ARG A 73 -5.73 -17.34 -9.41
N HIS A 74 -5.13 -16.23 -8.95
CA HIS A 74 -5.52 -14.84 -9.24
C HIS A 74 -6.84 -14.35 -8.65
N LYS A 75 -7.12 -14.71 -7.41
CA LYS A 75 -8.39 -14.32 -6.76
C LYS A 75 -8.64 -12.81 -6.82
N VAL A 76 -7.58 -11.99 -6.74
CA VAL A 76 -7.68 -10.53 -6.86
C VAL A 76 -7.97 -10.08 -8.29
N PHE A 77 -7.20 -10.50 -9.29
CA PHE A 77 -7.49 -10.08 -10.67
C PHE A 77 -8.83 -10.60 -11.17
N ARG A 78 -9.24 -11.82 -10.77
CA ARG A 78 -10.58 -12.35 -11.07
C ARG A 78 -11.69 -11.52 -10.43
N MET A 79 -11.52 -11.13 -9.17
CA MET A 79 -12.44 -10.19 -8.53
C MET A 79 -12.51 -8.88 -9.31
N LEU A 80 -11.37 -8.27 -9.65
CA LEU A 80 -11.35 -7.02 -10.42
C LEU A 80 -11.96 -7.17 -11.82
N LEU A 81 -11.77 -8.29 -12.51
CA LEU A 81 -12.41 -8.60 -13.79
C LEU A 81 -13.92 -8.75 -13.63
N LYS A 82 -14.37 -9.50 -12.61
CA LYS A 82 -15.78 -9.72 -12.29
C LYS A 82 -16.50 -8.41 -11.99
N GLU A 83 -15.84 -7.50 -11.26
CA GLU A 83 -16.35 -6.16 -10.94
C GLU A 83 -16.16 -5.16 -12.11
N GLY A 84 -15.60 -5.57 -13.25
CA GLY A 84 -15.40 -4.71 -14.43
C GLY A 84 -14.34 -3.61 -14.25
N LEU A 85 -13.51 -3.70 -13.20
CA LEU A 85 -12.49 -2.70 -12.87
C LEU A 85 -11.23 -2.82 -13.73
N ILE A 86 -10.99 -3.99 -14.33
CA ILE A 86 -9.90 -4.24 -15.29
C ILE A 86 -10.40 -5.09 -16.46
N THR A 87 -9.63 -5.12 -17.55
CA THR A 87 -9.88 -6.01 -18.70
C THR A 87 -8.88 -7.17 -18.70
N GLU A 88 -9.21 -8.27 -19.40
CA GLU A 88 -8.27 -9.39 -19.56
C GLU A 88 -6.97 -8.97 -20.24
N GLU A 89 -7.05 -8.07 -21.21
CA GLU A 89 -5.88 -7.50 -21.89
C GLU A 89 -4.99 -6.74 -20.91
N ARG A 90 -5.56 -5.87 -20.07
CA ARG A 90 -4.83 -5.13 -19.04
C ARG A 90 -4.20 -6.07 -18.02
N MET A 91 -4.90 -7.13 -17.61
CA MET A 91 -4.36 -8.15 -16.72
C MET A 91 -3.16 -8.86 -17.35
N ARG A 92 -3.26 -9.33 -18.61
CA ARG A 92 -2.14 -9.96 -19.33
C ARG A 92 -0.93 -9.04 -19.46
N MET A 93 -1.16 -7.75 -19.70
CA MET A 93 -0.11 -6.75 -19.77
C MET A 93 0.61 -6.54 -18.43
N ILE A 94 -0.12 -6.44 -17.30
CA ILE A 94 0.50 -6.31 -15.97
C ILE A 94 1.32 -7.55 -15.61
N LEU A 95 0.81 -8.75 -15.96
CA LEU A 95 1.49 -10.02 -15.70
C LEU A 95 2.72 -10.25 -16.59
N SER A 96 2.82 -9.57 -17.75
CA SER A 96 3.99 -9.68 -18.63
C SER A 96 5.16 -8.80 -18.18
N TRP A 97 4.93 -7.86 -17.26
CA TRP A 97 6.00 -7.02 -16.73
C TRP A 97 7.01 -7.85 -15.93
N ARG A 98 8.30 -7.63 -16.19
CA ARG A 98 9.42 -8.24 -15.44
C ARG A 98 9.26 -8.09 -13.92
N HIS A 99 8.67 -6.98 -13.49
CA HIS A 99 8.20 -6.76 -12.13
C HIS A 99 6.75 -6.30 -12.23
N SER A 100 5.78 -7.17 -11.91
CA SER A 100 4.34 -6.88 -12.03
C SER A 100 3.81 -5.86 -11.00
N GLY A 101 4.69 -5.07 -10.39
CA GLY A 101 4.35 -4.04 -9.40
C GLY A 101 3.92 -4.58 -8.04
N PHE A 102 3.84 -5.89 -7.85
CA PHE A 102 3.47 -6.51 -6.58
C PHE A 102 4.68 -7.15 -5.91
N HIS A 103 4.97 -6.67 -4.71
CA HIS A 103 6.06 -7.11 -3.88
C HIS A 103 5.53 -7.47 -2.50
N ILE A 104 5.92 -8.64 -1.98
CA ILE A 104 5.59 -9.08 -0.63
C ILE A 104 6.86 -9.07 0.19
N HIS A 105 6.79 -8.39 1.32
CA HIS A 105 7.78 -8.49 2.37
C HIS A 105 7.07 -9.03 3.61
N ASN A 106 7.59 -10.13 4.18
CA ASN A 106 6.97 -10.84 5.30
C ASN A 106 7.88 -10.88 6.54
N GLU A 107 8.87 -9.99 6.62
CA GLU A 107 9.78 -9.95 7.77
C GLU A 107 9.13 -9.14 8.90
N GLY A 108 8.99 -9.79 10.06
CA GLY A 108 8.52 -9.15 11.29
C GLY A 108 7.03 -9.35 11.59
N LYS A 109 6.74 -9.59 12.87
CA LYS A 109 5.39 -9.67 13.43
C LYS A 109 5.26 -8.60 14.50
N VAL A 110 4.35 -7.64 14.32
CA VAL A 110 3.98 -6.72 15.40
C VAL A 110 2.93 -7.42 16.26
N VAL A 111 3.34 -7.83 17.47
CA VAL A 111 2.46 -8.53 18.41
C VAL A 111 1.49 -7.57 19.09
N ALA A 112 0.33 -8.08 19.53
CA ALA A 112 -0.74 -7.28 20.13
C ALA A 112 -0.32 -6.50 21.39
N ASN A 113 0.76 -6.89 22.07
CA ASN A 113 1.27 -6.19 23.25
C ASN A 113 2.43 -5.22 22.93
N ASP A 114 2.87 -5.12 21.69
CA ASP A 114 3.91 -4.18 21.25
C ASP A 114 3.28 -2.83 20.87
N SER A 115 2.98 -2.00 21.87
CA SER A 115 2.40 -0.67 21.67
C SER A 115 3.30 0.25 20.86
N ASP A 116 4.62 0.20 21.09
CA ASP A 116 5.60 0.99 20.36
C ASP A 116 5.71 0.55 18.89
N GLY A 117 5.69 -0.75 18.63
CA GLY A 117 5.66 -1.31 17.27
C GLY A 117 4.41 -0.94 16.50
N ARG A 118 3.23 -0.99 17.15
CA ARG A 118 1.99 -0.49 16.54
C ARG A 118 2.08 1.01 16.25
N GLY A 119 2.64 1.79 17.17
CA GLY A 119 2.86 3.22 16.97
C GLY A 119 3.80 3.52 15.80
N ARG A 120 4.89 2.76 15.64
CA ARG A 120 5.80 2.87 14.49
C ARG A 120 5.09 2.55 13.17
N LEU A 121 4.31 1.47 13.14
CA LEU A 121 3.57 1.03 11.96
C LEU A 121 2.49 2.04 11.55
N ALA A 122 1.75 2.58 12.53
CA ALA A 122 0.77 3.63 12.30
C ALA A 122 1.43 4.88 11.73
N ARG A 123 2.50 5.39 12.38
CA ARG A 123 3.24 6.57 11.90
C ARG A 123 3.82 6.40 10.50
N TYR A 124 4.27 5.19 10.15
CA TYR A 124 4.75 4.88 8.80
C TYR A 124 3.68 5.11 7.73
N ILE A 125 2.41 4.88 8.07
CA ILE A 125 1.27 4.93 7.13
C ILE A 125 0.71 6.35 6.97
N ILE A 126 0.78 7.16 8.01
CA ILE A 126 0.34 8.57 8.03
C ILE A 126 1.51 9.56 7.82
N ARG A 127 2.59 9.13 7.16
CA ARG A 127 3.75 10.00 6.94
C ARG A 127 3.34 11.27 6.17
N PRO A 128 3.93 12.44 6.49
CA PRO A 128 3.71 13.65 5.71
C PRO A 128 4.33 13.52 4.30
N PRO A 129 3.80 14.26 3.30
CA PRO A 129 4.30 14.26 1.93
C PRO A 129 5.74 14.77 1.82
N VAL A 130 6.10 15.72 2.68
CA VAL A 130 7.41 16.39 2.66
C VAL A 130 8.06 16.38 4.04
N SER A 131 9.38 16.28 4.07
CA SER A 131 10.15 16.50 5.30
C SER A 131 10.62 17.95 5.37
N LEU A 132 10.29 18.63 6.47
CA LEU A 132 10.75 20.00 6.71
C LEU A 132 12.27 20.11 6.84
N GLU A 133 12.95 19.05 7.28
CA GLU A 133 14.42 19.00 7.36
C GLU A 133 15.09 19.05 5.98
N ARG A 134 14.32 18.76 4.91
CA ARG A 134 14.79 18.72 3.53
C ARG A 134 14.32 19.93 2.72
N LEU A 135 13.66 20.88 3.38
CA LEU A 135 13.05 22.07 2.80
C LEU A 135 13.85 23.32 3.18
N THR A 136 14.32 24.06 2.18
CA THR A 136 14.97 25.36 2.36
C THR A 136 14.22 26.41 1.57
N TYR A 137 13.90 27.54 2.20
CA TYR A 137 13.32 28.70 1.51
C TYR A 137 14.37 29.81 1.39
N ASP A 138 14.66 30.20 0.16
CA ASP A 138 15.43 31.39 -0.15
C ASP A 138 14.49 32.60 -0.26
N ARG A 139 14.65 33.53 0.67
CA ARG A 139 13.82 34.74 0.75
C ARG A 139 14.22 35.78 -0.30
N GLU A 140 15.49 35.85 -0.70
CA GLU A 140 15.96 36.85 -1.67
C GLU A 140 15.55 36.45 -3.08
N GLY A 141 15.78 35.19 -3.46
CA GLY A 141 15.37 34.63 -4.73
C GLY A 141 13.91 34.20 -4.80
N GLN A 142 13.15 34.31 -3.70
CA GLN A 142 11.77 33.84 -3.53
C GLN A 142 11.55 32.40 -4.01
N GLN A 143 12.48 31.50 -3.70
CA GLN A 143 12.48 30.13 -4.20
C GLN A 143 12.48 29.10 -3.08
N VAL A 144 11.85 27.97 -3.33
CA VAL A 144 11.87 26.79 -2.48
C VAL A 144 12.80 25.75 -3.08
N PHE A 145 13.72 25.26 -2.25
CA PHE A 145 14.60 24.14 -2.54
C PHE A 145 14.18 22.93 -1.71
N TYR A 146 13.79 21.84 -2.37
CA TYR A 146 13.44 20.59 -1.70
C TYR A 146 14.38 19.47 -2.12
N LYS A 147 15.13 18.94 -1.16
CA LYS A 147 16.10 17.86 -1.39
C LYS A 147 15.42 16.49 -1.30
N ALA A 148 14.81 16.03 -2.39
CA ALA A 148 14.24 14.68 -2.49
C ALA A 148 15.34 13.60 -2.54
N LYS A 149 14.92 12.31 -2.58
CA LYS A 149 15.87 11.19 -2.38
C LYS A 149 16.86 11.06 -3.54
N SER A 150 16.39 11.34 -4.75
CA SER A 150 17.16 11.21 -6.00
C SER A 150 17.66 12.54 -6.55
N GLU A 151 16.98 13.64 -6.25
CA GLU A 151 17.27 14.95 -6.85
C GLU A 151 16.85 16.10 -5.93
N THR A 152 17.26 17.32 -6.28
CA THR A 152 16.82 18.55 -5.59
C THR A 152 15.93 19.34 -6.53
N TYR A 153 14.72 19.66 -6.06
CA TYR A 153 13.77 20.45 -6.81
C TYR A 153 13.86 21.91 -6.40
N THR A 154 13.83 22.80 -7.39
CA THR A 154 13.75 24.25 -7.19
C THR A 154 12.43 24.71 -7.80
N CYS A 155 11.60 25.38 -7.02
CA CYS A 155 10.27 25.79 -7.46
C CYS A 155 9.81 27.07 -6.75
N GLN A 156 8.77 27.69 -7.29
CA GLN A 156 8.11 28.81 -6.63
C GLN A 156 7.35 28.31 -5.39
N PRO A 157 7.19 29.13 -4.34
CA PRO A 157 6.49 28.72 -3.12
C PRO A 157 5.07 28.19 -3.36
N LEU A 158 4.31 28.81 -4.28
CA LEU A 158 2.95 28.37 -4.60
C LEU A 158 2.93 27.03 -5.34
N ASP A 159 3.86 26.82 -6.26
CA ASP A 159 4.01 25.53 -6.95
C ASP A 159 4.37 24.43 -5.96
N PHE A 160 5.27 24.72 -5.02
CA PHE A 160 5.64 23.77 -3.96
C PHE A 160 4.43 23.38 -3.10
N LEU A 161 3.59 24.34 -2.70
CA LEU A 161 2.37 24.07 -1.94
C LEU A 161 1.37 23.24 -2.75
N ALA A 162 1.22 23.50 -4.05
CA ALA A 162 0.37 22.72 -4.92
C ALA A 162 0.82 21.25 -5.02
N TYR A 163 2.14 20.99 -5.05
CA TYR A 163 2.69 19.62 -5.04
C TYR A 163 2.55 18.93 -3.67
N ALA A 164 2.82 19.65 -2.58
CA ALA A 164 2.84 19.08 -1.24
C ALA A 164 1.44 18.96 -0.60
N CYS A 165 0.47 19.77 -1.03
CA CYS A 165 -0.88 19.85 -0.49
C CYS A 165 -1.91 20.01 -1.62
N PRO A 166 -2.14 18.99 -2.46
CA PRO A 166 -3.03 19.11 -3.61
C PRO A 166 -4.52 19.30 -3.27
N GLU A 167 -4.91 19.27 -1.98
CA GLU A 167 -6.30 19.43 -1.52
C GLU A 167 -6.55 20.72 -0.69
N SER A 168 -5.66 21.72 -0.75
CA SER A 168 -5.88 23.01 -0.05
C SER A 168 -6.68 24.01 -0.86
#